data_AF-A0A7Z7NCS0-F1
#
_entry.id   AF-A0A7Z7NCS0-F1
#
_cell.length_a   1.000
_cell.length_b   1.000
_cell.length_c   1.000
_cell.angle_alpha   90.00
_cell.angle_beta   90.00
_cell.angle_gamma   90.00
#
_symmetry.space_group_name_H-M   'P 1'
#
loop_
_entity.id
_entity.type
_entity.pdbx_description
1 polymer ?
#
loop_
_entity_poly.entity_id
_entity_poly.type
_entity_poly.pdbx_seq_one_letter_code
_entity_poly.pdbx_strand_id
1 'polypeptide(L)'
;MANPCAANPELWFGYPDDDGGDGAAKARAYERSATEARIQCLRRCPLAQQRICAQRAIKHREEYGVWAGVKLPGGQYRKREQLAQAHDVLRRIAAGEINARQLPENAALLARSESSSVPVTAVVLHLPALSIGPRSAA
;
A
#
# COMPACT_ATOMS: atom_id res chain seq x y z
N MET A 1 7.62 8.17 -10.80
CA MET A 1 7.48 6.91 -10.04
C MET A 1 6.09 6.36 -10.30
N ALA A 2 5.96 5.13 -10.80
CA ALA A 2 4.65 4.50 -10.98
C ALA A 2 4.07 4.06 -9.63
N ASN A 3 2.75 4.19 -9.46
CA ASN A 3 2.07 3.72 -8.26
C ASN A 3 2.17 2.18 -8.20
N PRO A 4 2.57 1.58 -7.06
CA PRO A 4 2.73 0.13 -6.98
C PRO A 4 1.43 -0.63 -7.26
N CYS A 5 0.28 -0.01 -6.96
CA CYS A 5 -1.05 -0.56 -7.24
C CYS A 5 -1.41 -0.64 -8.73
N ALA A 6 -0.74 0.14 -9.60
CA ALA A 6 -1.02 0.08 -11.03
C ALA A 6 -0.33 -1.12 -11.72
N ALA A 7 0.74 -1.66 -11.12
CA ALA A 7 1.51 -2.75 -11.72
C ALA A 7 0.83 -4.11 -11.58
N ASN A 8 -0.01 -4.32 -10.57
CA ASN A 8 -0.76 -5.55 -10.35
C ASN A 8 -2.06 -5.26 -9.58
N PRO A 9 -3.16 -4.86 -10.24
CA PRO A 9 -4.42 -4.53 -9.57
C PRO A 9 -5.06 -5.70 -8.79
N GLU A 10 -4.92 -6.93 -9.28
CA GLU A 10 -5.49 -8.13 -8.67
C GLU A 10 -5.03 -8.33 -7.22
N LEU A 11 -3.78 -7.98 -6.93
CA LEU A 11 -3.22 -8.03 -5.57
C LEU A 11 -3.98 -7.13 -4.58
N TRP A 12 -4.52 -6.01 -5.05
CA TRP A 12 -5.07 -4.95 -4.20
C TRP A 12 -6.57 -5.06 -4.00
N PHE A 13 -7.29 -5.56 -5.00
CA PHE A 13 -8.75 -5.60 -5.01
C PHE A 13 -9.31 -7.00 -4.85
N GLY A 14 -8.47 -8.02 -4.99
CA GLY A 14 -8.82 -9.39 -4.65
C GLY A 14 -9.56 -10.14 -5.76
N TYR A 15 -9.45 -11.46 -5.61
CA TYR A 15 -9.77 -12.54 -6.53
C TYR A 15 -11.22 -12.50 -7.08
N PRO A 16 -11.45 -12.71 -8.39
CA PRO A 16 -12.80 -12.90 -8.92
C PRO A 16 -13.46 -14.12 -8.27
N ASP A 17 -14.74 -14.01 -7.96
CA ASP A 17 -15.47 -15.01 -7.17
C ASP A 17 -15.82 -16.29 -7.97
N ASP A 18 -15.49 -16.31 -9.28
CA ASP A 18 -15.90 -17.33 -10.25
C ASP A 18 -15.14 -18.66 -10.17
N ASP A 19 -14.10 -18.74 -9.34
CA ASP A 19 -13.37 -20.00 -9.14
C ASP A 19 -14.11 -20.84 -8.09
N GLY A 20 -14.54 -22.06 -8.41
CA GLY A 20 -15.31 -22.97 -7.54
C GLY A 20 -14.59 -23.48 -6.27
N GLY A 21 -13.62 -22.74 -5.75
CA GLY A 21 -12.83 -23.08 -4.57
C GLY A 21 -13.58 -22.85 -3.25
N ASP A 22 -13.18 -23.61 -2.22
CA ASP A 22 -13.66 -23.49 -0.85
C ASP A 22 -13.53 -22.05 -0.32
N GLY A 23 -14.63 -21.50 0.20
CA GLY A 23 -14.70 -20.13 0.71
C GLY A 23 -13.69 -19.83 1.81
N ALA A 24 -13.29 -20.82 2.61
CA ALA A 24 -12.24 -20.64 3.62
C ALA A 24 -10.85 -20.47 2.98
N ALA A 25 -10.55 -21.22 1.92
CA ALA A 25 -9.32 -21.07 1.16
C ALA A 25 -9.25 -19.72 0.46
N LYS A 26 -10.36 -19.28 -0.17
CA LYS A 26 -10.49 -17.94 -0.76
C LYS A 26 -10.25 -16.83 0.26
N ALA A 27 -10.87 -16.93 1.44
CA ALA A 27 -10.68 -15.94 2.50
C ALA A 27 -9.21 -15.83 2.93
N ARG A 28 -8.50 -16.96 3.14
CA ARG A 28 -7.07 -16.93 3.47
C ARG A 28 -6.23 -16.33 2.35
N ALA A 29 -6.54 -16.63 1.09
CA ALA A 29 -5.85 -16.03 -0.05
C ALA A 29 -6.04 -14.51 -0.07
N TYR A 30 -7.27 -14.03 0.10
CA TYR A 30 -7.56 -12.59 0.21
C TYR A 30 -6.84 -11.92 1.38
N GLU A 31 -6.79 -12.56 2.57
CA GLU A 31 -6.03 -12.03 3.71
C GLU A 31 -4.53 -11.88 3.39
N ARG A 32 -3.92 -12.87 2.72
CA ARG A 32 -2.50 -12.80 2.30
C ARG A 32 -2.28 -11.69 1.28
N SER A 33 -3.09 -11.64 0.21
CA SER A 33 -2.98 -10.60 -0.83
C SER A 33 -3.15 -9.20 -0.24
N ALA A 34 -4.15 -9.01 0.62
CA ALA A 34 -4.38 -7.72 1.26
C ALA A 34 -3.22 -7.32 2.19
N THR A 35 -2.61 -8.29 2.88
CA THR A 35 -1.42 -8.05 3.71
C THR A 35 -0.24 -7.60 2.86
N GLU A 36 0.01 -8.28 1.74
CA GLU A 36 1.09 -7.93 0.83
C GLU A 36 0.86 -6.56 0.16
N ALA A 37 -0.35 -6.28 -0.33
CA ALA A 37 -0.73 -4.99 -0.88
C ALA A 37 -0.49 -3.85 0.13
N ARG A 38 -0.84 -4.04 1.41
CA ARG A 38 -0.57 -3.07 2.47
C ARG A 38 0.93 -2.82 2.64
N ILE A 39 1.74 -3.87 2.71
CA ILE A 39 3.21 -3.71 2.84
C ILE A 39 3.76 -2.92 1.64
N GLN A 40 3.36 -3.26 0.41
CA GLN A 40 3.80 -2.56 -0.79
C GLN A 40 3.36 -1.09 -0.78
N CYS A 41 2.11 -0.80 -0.38
CA CYS A 41 1.61 0.56 -0.22
C CYS A 41 2.48 1.37 0.75
N LEU A 42 2.67 0.83 1.95
CA LEU A 42 3.35 1.53 3.03
C LEU A 42 4.82 1.76 2.73
N ARG A 43 5.51 0.81 2.09
CA ARG A 43 6.94 0.93 1.77
C ARG A 43 7.23 1.74 0.51
N ARG A 44 6.40 1.62 -0.54
CA ARG A 44 6.74 2.12 -1.88
C ARG A 44 5.89 3.28 -2.38
N CYS A 45 4.69 3.48 -1.85
CA CYS A 45 3.81 4.55 -2.32
C CYS A 45 4.18 5.89 -1.62
N PRO A 46 4.39 6.99 -2.38
CA PRO A 46 4.62 8.32 -1.79
C PRO A 46 3.45 8.75 -0.89
N LEU A 47 3.73 9.47 0.20
CA LEU A 47 2.70 9.90 1.16
C LEU A 47 1.62 10.78 0.51
N ALA A 48 2.01 11.70 -0.39
CA ALA A 48 1.06 12.52 -1.14
C ALA A 48 0.09 11.66 -1.97
N GLN A 49 0.59 10.59 -2.58
CA GLN A 49 -0.23 9.66 -3.35
C GLN A 49 -1.18 8.84 -2.47
N GLN A 50 -0.75 8.45 -1.26
CA GLN A 50 -1.61 7.78 -0.29
C GLN A 50 -2.80 8.67 0.12
N ARG A 51 -2.58 9.97 0.30
CA ARG A 51 -3.65 10.94 0.60
C ARG A 51 -4.68 11.02 -0.53
N ILE A 52 -4.20 11.12 -1.79
CA ILE A 52 -5.07 11.12 -2.98
C ILE A 52 -5.83 9.80 -3.09
N CYS A 53 -5.17 8.67 -2.83
CA CYS A 53 -5.79 7.34 -2.83
C CYS A 53 -6.93 7.24 -1.79
N ALA A 54 -6.71 7.75 -0.57
CA ALA A 54 -7.72 7.79 0.47
C ALA A 54 -8.93 8.66 0.07
N GLN A 55 -8.69 9.84 -0.53
CA GLN A 55 -9.76 10.71 -1.04
C GLN A 55 -10.61 9.99 -2.09
N ARG A 56 -9.99 9.25 -3.02
CA ARG A 56 -10.70 8.47 -4.04
C ARG A 56 -11.56 7.39 -3.40
N ALA A 57 -11.03 6.63 -2.45
CA ALA A 57 -11.78 5.59 -1.76
C ALA A 57 -13.06 6.13 -1.10
N ILE A 58 -12.97 7.28 -0.43
CA ILE A 58 -14.13 7.92 0.21
C ILE A 58 -15.11 8.43 -0.85
N LYS A 59 -14.61 9.11 -1.89
CA LYS A 59 -15.44 9.69 -2.96
C LYS A 59 -16.27 8.60 -3.65
N HIS A 60 -15.67 7.45 -3.92
CA HIS A 60 -16.31 6.33 -4.60
C HIS A 60 -17.02 5.37 -3.65
N ARG A 61 -16.96 5.60 -2.34
CA ARG A 61 -17.55 4.74 -1.30
C ARG A 61 -17.10 3.29 -1.43
N GLU A 62 -15.81 3.10 -1.68
CA GLU A 62 -15.21 1.79 -1.87
C GLU A 62 -15.46 0.92 -0.65
N GLU A 63 -15.80 -0.36 -0.86
CA GLU A 63 -16.14 -1.26 0.24
C GLU A 63 -15.14 -2.39 0.43
N TYR A 64 -14.28 -2.64 -0.56
CA TYR A 64 -13.35 -3.76 -0.63
C TYR A 64 -11.95 -3.33 -1.08
N GLY A 65 -11.00 -4.24 -0.93
CA GLY A 65 -9.60 -4.04 -1.31
C GLY A 65 -8.77 -3.23 -0.32
N VAL A 66 -7.59 -2.82 -0.75
CA VAL A 66 -6.62 -2.04 0.04
C VAL A 66 -6.45 -0.64 -0.55
N TRP A 67 -6.74 0.37 0.26
CA TRP A 67 -6.69 1.78 -0.11
C TRP A 67 -5.81 2.54 0.87
N ALA A 68 -4.79 3.25 0.38
CA ALA A 68 -3.86 4.02 1.21
C ALA A 68 -3.27 3.23 2.41
N GLY A 69 -3.08 1.91 2.26
CA GLY A 69 -2.58 1.02 3.32
C GLY A 69 -3.63 0.57 4.34
N VAL A 70 -4.91 0.90 4.12
CA VAL A 70 -6.07 0.46 4.90
C VAL A 70 -6.79 -0.64 4.13
N LYS A 71 -7.07 -1.77 4.78
CA LYS A 71 -7.88 -2.84 4.20
C LYS A 71 -9.35 -2.60 4.49
N LEU A 72 -10.19 -2.71 3.47
CA LEU A 72 -11.64 -2.62 3.62
C LEU A 72 -12.26 -4.02 3.81
N PRO A 73 -13.27 -4.14 4.70
CA PRO A 73 -13.80 -5.44 5.13
C PRO A 73 -14.83 -6.09 4.17
N GLY A 74 -15.24 -5.38 3.11
CA GLY A 74 -16.30 -5.76 2.17
C GLY A 74 -17.68 -5.19 2.56
N GLY A 75 -18.61 -5.14 1.59
CA GLY A 75 -19.98 -4.62 1.73
C GLY A 75 -20.97 -5.52 2.51
N GLN A 76 -20.48 -6.48 3.31
CA GLN A 76 -21.35 -7.34 4.10
C GLN A 76 -22.03 -6.52 5.21
N TYR A 77 -23.37 -6.57 5.30
CA TYR A 77 -24.14 -5.78 6.28
C TYR A 77 -23.63 -5.91 7.72
N ARG A 78 -23.28 -7.13 8.15
CA ARG A 78 -22.71 -7.42 9.48
C ARG A 78 -21.37 -6.71 9.77
N LYS A 79 -20.69 -6.21 8.74
CA LYS A 79 -19.40 -5.50 8.83
C LYS A 79 -19.52 -4.00 8.55
N ARG A 80 -20.74 -3.45 8.43
CA ARG A 80 -20.97 -2.02 8.12
C ARG A 80 -20.25 -1.06 9.08
N GLU A 81 -20.19 -1.40 10.36
CA GLU A 81 -19.49 -0.60 11.38
C GLU A 81 -17.98 -0.63 11.17
N GLN A 82 -17.43 -1.80 10.85
CA GLN A 82 -16.01 -1.94 10.52
C GLN A 82 -15.66 -1.17 9.24
N LEU A 83 -16.57 -1.17 8.25
CA LEU A 83 -16.39 -0.39 7.01
C LEU A 83 -16.42 1.11 7.30
N ALA A 84 -17.37 1.58 8.11
CA ALA A 84 -17.46 2.97 8.52
C ALA A 84 -16.18 3.43 9.26
N GLN A 85 -15.68 2.60 10.18
CA GLN A 85 -14.41 2.86 10.88
C GLN A 85 -13.23 2.94 9.91
N ALA A 86 -13.16 2.04 8.92
CA ALA A 86 -12.11 2.08 7.91
C ALA A 86 -12.20 3.36 7.07
N HIS A 87 -13.42 3.82 6.72
CA HIS A 87 -13.64 5.10 6.04
C HIS A 87 -13.29 6.32 6.90
N ASP A 88 -13.53 6.27 8.22
CA ASP A 88 -13.08 7.31 9.14
C ASP A 88 -11.55 7.44 9.14
N VAL A 89 -10.84 6.31 9.18
CA VAL A 89 -9.37 6.29 9.07
C VAL A 89 -8.91 6.87 7.74
N LEU A 90 -9.54 6.48 6.62
CA LEU A 90 -9.23 7.05 5.30
C LEU A 90 -9.48 8.57 5.26
N ARG A 91 -10.53 9.07 5.90
CA ARG A 91 -10.81 10.52 5.97
C ARG A 91 -9.67 11.27 6.66
N ARG A 92 -9.17 10.75 7.77
CA ARG A 92 -8.04 11.33 8.50
C ARG A 92 -6.74 11.28 7.69
N ILE A 93 -6.50 10.19 6.95
CA ILE A 93 -5.35 10.08 6.02
C ILE A 93 -5.48 11.11 4.88
N ALA A 94 -6.65 11.22 4.27
CA ALA A 94 -6.92 12.18 3.19
C ALA A 94 -6.67 13.63 3.65
N ALA A 95 -7.13 13.97 4.86
CA ALA A 95 -6.88 15.26 5.51
C ALA A 95 -5.41 15.45 5.93
N GLY A 96 -4.62 14.37 6.00
CA GLY A 96 -3.23 14.40 6.45
C GLY A 96 -3.04 14.50 7.94
N GLU A 97 -4.10 14.29 8.71
CA GLU A 97 -4.09 14.29 10.17
C GLU A 97 -3.28 13.10 10.69
N ILE A 98 -3.29 11.99 9.95
CA ILE A 98 -2.52 10.79 10.26
C ILE A 98 -1.80 10.26 9.03
N ASN A 99 -0.63 9.65 9.26
CA ASN A 99 0.06 8.85 8.26
C ASN A 99 -0.38 7.39 8.41
N ALA A 100 -0.69 6.71 7.29
CA ALA A 100 -1.05 5.30 7.31
C ALA A 100 -0.01 4.41 8.02
N ARG A 101 1.27 4.77 7.99
CA ARG A 101 2.35 4.06 8.70
C ARG A 101 2.26 4.15 10.22
N GLN A 102 1.57 5.16 10.76
CA GLN A 102 1.41 5.38 12.21
C GLN A 102 0.25 4.56 12.79
N LEU A 103 -0.59 3.96 11.96
CA LEU A 103 -1.67 3.09 12.43
C LEU A 103 -1.06 1.86 13.15
N PRO A 104 -1.52 1.49 14.35
CA PRO A 104 -0.94 0.40 15.13
C PRO A 104 -0.81 -0.90 14.35
N GLU A 105 -1.83 -1.26 13.58
CA GLU A 105 -1.87 -2.46 12.76
C GLU A 105 -0.84 -2.42 11.61
N ASN A 106 -0.55 -1.24 11.06
CA ASN A 106 0.43 -1.03 10.00
C ASN A 106 1.85 -0.99 10.57
N ALA A 107 2.05 -0.34 11.71
CA ALA A 107 3.33 -0.33 12.41
C ALA A 107 3.76 -1.76 12.80
N ALA A 108 2.85 -2.54 13.38
CA ALA A 108 3.09 -3.94 13.72
C ALA A 108 3.36 -4.80 12.47
N LEU A 109 2.67 -4.51 11.35
CA LEU A 109 2.89 -5.20 10.08
C LEU A 109 4.27 -4.89 9.50
N LEU A 110 4.67 -3.62 9.49
CA LEU A 110 5.98 -3.19 8.99
C LEU A 110 7.12 -3.81 9.80
N ALA A 111 7.03 -3.77 11.14
CA ALA A 111 8.03 -4.37 12.03
C ALA A 111 8.22 -5.87 11.76
N ARG A 112 7.12 -6.64 11.60
CA ARG A 112 7.20 -8.07 11.23
C ARG A 112 7.79 -8.32 9.85
N SER A 113 7.64 -7.37 8.92
CA SER A 113 8.16 -7.49 7.56
C SER A 113 9.60 -7.00 7.40
N GLU A 114 10.17 -6.33 8.40
CA GLU A 114 11.59 -5.94 8.42
C GLU A 114 12.49 -7.12 8.80
N SER A 115 12.00 -8.01 9.66
CA SER A 115 12.68 -9.28 9.98
C SER A 115 12.61 -10.31 8.84
N SER A 116 11.72 -10.11 7.86
CA SER A 116 11.67 -10.87 6.62
C SER A 116 12.44 -10.11 5.55
N SER A 117 13.74 -10.42 5.41
CA SER A 117 14.62 -9.77 4.44
C SER A 117 14.17 -10.09 3.02
N VAL A 118 13.43 -9.16 2.40
CA VAL A 118 13.26 -9.15 0.94
C VAL A 118 14.59 -8.71 0.35
N PRO A 119 15.21 -9.46 -0.57
CA PRO A 119 16.47 -9.05 -1.19
C PRO A 119 16.28 -7.70 -1.87
N VAL A 120 16.97 -6.67 -1.36
CA VAL A 120 16.98 -5.34 -1.96
C VAL A 120 17.91 -5.42 -3.17
N THR A 121 17.34 -5.32 -4.37
CA THR A 121 18.13 -5.12 -5.59
C THR A 121 18.77 -3.74 -5.51
N ALA A 122 20.04 -3.68 -5.09
CA ALA A 122 20.80 -2.44 -5.06
C ALA A 122 21.09 -2.01 -6.51
N VAL A 123 20.64 -0.82 -6.90
CA VAL A 123 21.06 -0.18 -8.15
C VAL A 123 22.33 0.62 -7.84
N VAL A 124 23.46 0.17 -8.37
CA VAL A 124 24.72 0.92 -8.32
C VAL A 124 24.69 1.98 -9.42
N LEU A 125 24.60 3.25 -9.05
CA LEU A 125 24.86 4.36 -9.97
C LEU A 125 26.35 4.72 -9.91
N HIS A 126 27.06 4.52 -11.01
CA HIS A 126 28.40 5.10 -11.19
C HIS A 126 28.26 6.53 -11.71
N LEU A 127 28.56 7.51 -10.86
CA LEU A 127 28.76 8.89 -11.28
C LEU A 127 30.12 9.02 -11.96
N PRO A 128 30.20 9.57 -13.19
CA PRO A 128 31.48 9.88 -13.79
C PRO A 128 32.14 11.00 -12.98
N ALA A 129 33.32 10.72 -12.45
CA ALA A 129 34.16 11.74 -11.83
C ALA A 129 34.54 12.77 -12.91
N LEU A 130 34.03 14.00 -12.78
CA LEU A 130 34.52 15.14 -13.55
C LEU A 130 36.01 15.33 -13.19
N SER A 131 36.89 14.93 -14.09
CA SER A 131 38.31 15.26 -14.00
C SER A 131 38.45 16.76 -14.26
N ILE A 132 38.54 17.54 -13.17
CA ILE A 132 38.94 18.94 -13.24
C ILE A 132 40.46 18.92 -13.47
N GLY A 133 40.86 19.02 -14.73
CA GLY A 133 42.26 19.24 -15.10
C GLY A 133 42.76 20.60 -14.58
N PRO A 134 44.05 20.72 -14.23
CA PRO A 134 44.59 21.98 -13.72
C PRO A 134 44.51 23.07 -14.81
N ARG A 135 43.91 24.22 -14.45
CA ARG A 135 43.95 25.43 -15.28
C ARG A 135 45.39 25.91 -15.41
N SER A 136 45.92 25.85 -16.62
CA SER A 136 47.19 26.49 -16.98
C SER A 136 46.98 28.01 -16.96
N ALA A 137 47.75 28.71 -16.14
CA ALA A 137 47.83 30.17 -16.15
C ALA A 137 48.87 30.58 -17.19
N ALA A 138 48.45 31.36 -18.18
CA ALA A 138 49.29 32.07 -19.13
C ALA A 138 49.00 33.56 -19.01
#